data_AF-A0A1F9P1W7-F1
#
_entry.id   AF-A0A1F9P1W7-F1
#
_cell.length_a   1.000
_cell.length_b   1.000
_cell.length_c   1.000
_cell.angle_alpha   90.00
_cell.angle_beta   90.00
_cell.angle_gamma   90.00
#
_symmetry.space_group_name_H-M   'P 1'
#
loop_
_entity.id
_entity.type
_entity.pdbx_description
1 polymer ?
#
loop_
_entity_poly.entity_id
_entity_poly.type
_entity_poly.pdbx_seq_one_letter_code
_entity_poly.pdbx_strand_id
1 'polypeptide(L)'
;MLKINIIIFMILAAATVFTHTRVDRYEKTGPDLLTGQWMGRPPENSPSRRADVKENAIALFSDDPKAGVNIYQEISGLDPGTVLEFFADMKCEDVKPGEKPWNRARVLLVQNDHKKDRWDIPHLVASLAGTLGWETYRVFFPIHPETKKIRVIAQLSQSTGLLELKHIRLYPVSQARVYTWIRDGLLFLWTAFSFLLIGSCFVMGQKRMVLRVLLVSALIAIVFGTTMPGEMRTLVLNDIKTWVNPEPHPGNSSPDQWDLSKIGHFCFFAVFGLILCLMMPMVAAFQVMIIILLLAGGTETAQFLIDGRTPLLGDFFIDAAGGFSGIMLIRSTPMNNQ
;
A
#
# COMPACT_ATOMS: atom_id res chain seq x y z
N MET A 1 -16.08 8.38 30.08
CA MET A 1 -15.06 8.61 29.02
C MET A 1 -14.81 7.36 28.17
N LEU A 2 -14.25 6.28 28.70
CA LEU A 2 -13.85 5.12 27.88
C LEU A 2 -14.96 4.54 26.97
N LYS A 3 -16.19 4.35 27.48
CA LYS A 3 -17.33 3.87 26.68
C LYS A 3 -17.64 4.77 25.48
N ILE A 4 -17.55 6.09 25.66
CA ILE A 4 -17.79 7.07 24.59
C ILE A 4 -16.67 6.97 23.54
N ASN A 5 -15.41 6.86 23.97
CA ASN A 5 -14.27 6.71 23.05
C ASN A 5 -14.38 5.46 22.19
N ILE A 6 -14.85 4.33 22.76
CA ILE A 6 -15.09 3.09 22.00
C ILE A 6 -16.19 3.32 20.95
N ILE A 7 -17.29 3.98 21.30
CA ILE A 7 -18.38 4.26 20.36
C ILE A 7 -17.90 5.16 19.21
N ILE A 8 -17.17 6.23 19.53
CA ILE A 8 -16.61 7.14 18.52
C ILE A 8 -15.66 6.38 17.59
N PHE A 9 -14.79 5.54 18.15
CA PHE A 9 -13.89 4.68 17.38
C PHE A 9 -14.65 3.80 16.38
N MET A 10 -15.68 3.09 16.85
CA MET A 10 -16.47 2.20 15.99
C MET A 10 -17.15 2.96 14.85
N ILE A 11 -17.68 4.16 15.13
CA ILE A 11 -18.31 5.02 14.12
C ILE A 11 -17.26 5.47 13.08
N LEU A 12 -16.10 5.96 13.53
CA LEU A 12 -15.03 6.41 12.62
C LEU A 12 -14.48 5.26 11.78
N ALA A 13 -14.28 4.08 12.38
CA ALA A 13 -13.83 2.90 11.67
C ALA A 13 -14.84 2.46 10.60
N ALA A 14 -16.13 2.38 10.97
CA ALA A 14 -17.20 2.04 10.03
C ALA A 14 -17.31 3.06 8.89
N ALA A 15 -17.24 4.37 9.18
CA ALA A 15 -17.27 5.43 8.18
C ALA A 15 -16.07 5.35 7.22
N THR A 16 -14.88 5.04 7.75
CA THR A 16 -13.65 4.89 6.96
C THR A 16 -13.76 3.72 5.99
N VAL A 17 -14.16 2.54 6.47
CA VAL A 17 -14.34 1.34 5.64
C VAL A 17 -15.47 1.53 4.63
N PHE A 18 -16.59 2.14 5.03
CA PHE A 18 -17.69 2.45 4.12
C PHE A 18 -17.25 3.40 3.00
N THR A 19 -16.53 4.46 3.34
CA THR A 19 -15.99 5.41 2.34
C THR A 19 -15.05 4.70 1.37
N HIS A 20 -14.12 3.89 1.89
CA HIS A 20 -13.15 3.16 1.08
C HIS A 20 -13.81 2.20 0.08
N THR A 21 -14.96 1.62 0.44
CA THR A 21 -15.67 0.63 -0.39
C THR A 21 -16.72 1.24 -1.32
N ARG A 22 -17.23 2.44 -1.03
CA ARG A 22 -18.39 3.03 -1.74
C ARG A 22 -18.09 4.30 -2.50
N VAL A 23 -17.02 5.01 -2.15
CA VAL A 23 -16.66 6.27 -2.79
C VAL A 23 -15.52 6.01 -3.76
N ASP A 24 -15.78 6.23 -5.05
CA ASP A 24 -14.74 6.14 -6.07
C ASP A 24 -13.65 7.18 -5.78
N ARG A 25 -12.43 6.69 -5.66
CA ARG A 25 -11.25 7.54 -5.43
C ARG A 25 -10.91 8.39 -6.65
N TYR A 26 -11.20 7.89 -7.83
CA TYR A 26 -10.78 8.47 -9.10
C TYR A 26 -11.98 8.69 -10.02
N GLU A 27 -11.96 9.80 -10.74
CA GLU A 27 -12.91 10.13 -11.80
C GLU A 27 -12.19 10.24 -13.15
N LYS A 28 -12.87 9.82 -14.22
CA LYS A 28 -12.32 9.87 -15.58
C LYS A 28 -12.27 11.30 -16.07
N THR A 29 -11.10 11.72 -16.57
CA THR A 29 -10.89 13.09 -17.05
C THR A 29 -10.80 13.18 -18.58
N GLY A 30 -10.76 12.04 -19.27
CA GLY A 30 -10.62 12.00 -20.72
C GLY A 30 -11.10 10.68 -21.34
N PRO A 31 -10.98 10.56 -22.67
CA PRO A 31 -11.40 9.37 -23.41
C PRO A 31 -10.45 8.18 -23.15
N ASP A 32 -10.86 7.02 -23.64
CA ASP A 32 -9.99 5.83 -23.69
C ASP A 32 -8.78 6.11 -24.59
N LEU A 33 -7.58 5.82 -24.07
CA LEU A 33 -6.31 6.05 -24.75
C LEU A 33 -5.91 4.86 -25.64
N LEU A 34 -6.58 3.72 -25.50
CA LEU A 34 -6.35 2.57 -26.37
C LEU A 34 -7.04 2.79 -27.72
N THR A 35 -6.31 2.48 -28.79
CA THR A 35 -6.75 2.71 -30.17
C THR A 35 -7.11 1.39 -30.86
N GLY A 36 -6.79 0.26 -30.23
CA GLY A 36 -6.88 -1.06 -30.85
C GLY A 36 -5.76 -1.36 -31.84
N GLN A 37 -4.84 -0.43 -32.08
CA GLN A 37 -3.68 -0.61 -32.97
C GLN A 37 -2.54 -1.30 -32.23
N TRP A 38 -2.70 -2.60 -31.98
CA TRP A 38 -1.71 -3.43 -31.29
C TRP A 38 -0.56 -3.84 -32.23
N MET A 39 0.66 -3.63 -31.75
CA MET A 39 1.94 -4.01 -32.36
C MET A 39 2.55 -5.22 -31.66
N GLY A 40 3.61 -5.79 -32.22
CA GLY A 40 4.25 -7.00 -31.71
C GLY A 40 3.40 -8.22 -32.04
N ARG A 41 3.86 -9.06 -32.98
CA ARG A 41 3.22 -10.34 -33.29
C ARG A 41 4.30 -11.37 -33.54
N PRO A 42 4.10 -12.63 -33.12
CA PRO A 42 4.96 -13.71 -33.57
C PRO A 42 4.84 -13.83 -35.11
N PRO A 43 5.87 -14.38 -35.79
CA PRO A 43 5.81 -14.60 -37.23
C PRO A 43 4.56 -15.41 -37.61
N GLU A 44 3.82 -15.01 -38.65
CA GLU A 44 2.53 -15.61 -39.06
C GLU A 44 2.58 -17.13 -39.25
N ASN A 45 3.75 -17.68 -39.56
CA ASN A 45 3.97 -19.11 -39.80
C ASN A 45 4.43 -19.90 -38.56
N SER A 46 4.24 -19.39 -37.33
CA SER A 46 4.60 -20.11 -36.09
C SER A 46 3.39 -20.86 -35.50
N PRO A 47 3.20 -22.17 -35.75
CA PRO A 47 2.08 -22.91 -35.15
C PRO A 47 2.15 -22.94 -33.62
N SER A 48 3.37 -22.88 -33.07
CA SER A 48 3.69 -22.89 -31.64
C SER A 48 3.38 -21.58 -30.91
N ARG A 49 3.09 -20.49 -31.64
CA ARG A 49 2.97 -19.14 -31.07
C ARG A 49 1.97 -18.31 -31.85
N ARG A 50 0.89 -17.89 -31.19
CA ARG A 50 -0.17 -17.11 -31.83
C ARG A 50 -0.53 -15.89 -30.99
N ALA A 51 -0.86 -14.80 -31.68
CA ALA A 51 -1.37 -13.59 -31.07
C ALA A 51 -2.54 -13.08 -31.93
N ASP A 52 -3.74 -13.28 -31.43
CA ASP A 52 -4.98 -12.88 -32.10
C ASP A 52 -5.50 -11.59 -31.45
N VAL A 53 -5.76 -10.58 -32.29
CA VAL A 53 -6.28 -9.29 -31.86
C VAL A 53 -7.60 -9.04 -32.58
N LYS A 54 -8.66 -8.84 -31.79
CA LYS A 54 -9.99 -8.36 -32.21
C LYS A 54 -10.26 -7.03 -31.50
N GLU A 55 -11.18 -6.22 -32.00
CA GLU A 55 -11.40 -4.81 -31.57
C GLU A 55 -11.21 -4.54 -30.07
N ASN A 56 -11.74 -5.40 -29.18
CA ASN A 56 -11.59 -5.28 -27.73
C ASN A 56 -11.15 -6.57 -27.04
N ALA A 57 -10.52 -7.49 -27.77
CA ALA A 57 -10.09 -8.78 -27.22
C ALA A 57 -8.73 -9.21 -27.79
N ILE A 58 -7.93 -9.79 -26.91
CA ILE A 58 -6.59 -10.30 -27.23
C ILE A 58 -6.53 -11.74 -26.75
N ALA A 59 -6.00 -12.62 -27.59
CA ALA A 59 -5.64 -13.98 -27.19
C ALA A 59 -4.18 -14.25 -27.57
N LEU A 60 -3.37 -14.63 -26.58
CA LEU A 60 -1.98 -15.02 -26.75
C LEU A 60 -1.85 -16.49 -26.42
N PHE A 61 -1.23 -17.26 -27.30
CA PHE A 61 -0.99 -18.67 -27.11
C PHE A 61 0.48 -19.01 -27.37
N SER A 62 1.07 -19.86 -26.53
CA SER A 62 2.37 -20.46 -26.79
C SER A 62 2.46 -21.88 -26.24
N ASP A 63 3.09 -22.79 -26.98
CA ASP A 63 3.50 -24.11 -26.49
C ASP A 63 5.03 -24.24 -26.32
N ASP A 64 5.79 -23.19 -26.64
CA ASP A 64 7.25 -23.14 -26.52
C ASP A 64 7.68 -22.43 -25.22
N PRO A 65 8.22 -23.16 -24.22
CA PRO A 65 8.62 -22.58 -22.94
C PRO A 65 9.84 -21.64 -23.06
N LYS A 66 10.56 -21.63 -24.18
CA LYS A 66 11.75 -20.79 -24.38
C LYS A 66 11.43 -19.50 -25.13
N ALA A 67 10.29 -19.42 -25.78
CA ALA A 67 9.89 -18.27 -26.58
C ALA A 67 8.89 -17.38 -25.85
N GLY A 68 8.98 -16.07 -26.10
CA GLY A 68 7.97 -15.11 -25.67
C GLY A 68 6.97 -14.83 -26.79
N VAL A 69 5.72 -14.60 -26.41
CA VAL A 69 4.71 -13.97 -27.26
C VAL A 69 4.33 -12.67 -26.59
N ASN A 70 4.45 -11.55 -27.28
CA ASN A 70 4.02 -10.25 -26.78
C ASN A 70 3.26 -9.50 -27.86
N ILE A 71 2.31 -8.72 -27.40
CA ILE A 71 1.69 -7.64 -28.15
C ILE A 71 1.74 -6.39 -27.27
N TYR A 72 1.79 -5.22 -27.87
CA TYR A 72 1.80 -3.97 -27.14
C TYR A 72 1.18 -2.82 -27.93
N GLN A 73 0.68 -1.82 -27.23
CA GLN A 73 0.30 -0.53 -27.81
C GLN A 73 1.11 0.56 -27.13
N GLU A 74 1.71 1.45 -27.93
CA GLU A 74 2.37 2.65 -27.43
C GLU A 74 1.38 3.80 -27.32
N ILE A 75 1.53 4.59 -26.25
CA ILE A 75 0.75 5.80 -26.04
C ILE A 75 1.73 6.91 -25.67
N SER A 76 1.56 8.06 -26.33
CA SER A 76 2.42 9.23 -26.21
C SER A 76 1.55 10.46 -25.92
N GLY A 77 2.18 11.56 -25.50
CA GLY A 77 1.47 12.83 -25.26
C GLY A 77 0.67 12.86 -23.96
N LEU A 78 1.17 12.18 -22.92
CA LEU A 78 0.60 12.24 -21.57
C LEU A 78 1.19 13.41 -20.80
N ASP A 79 0.35 14.12 -20.06
CA ASP A 79 0.81 15.18 -19.17
C ASP A 79 1.46 14.58 -17.91
N PRO A 80 2.60 15.16 -17.45
CA PRO A 80 3.22 14.79 -16.18
C PRO A 80 2.22 14.79 -15.01
N GLY A 81 2.28 13.78 -14.15
CA GLY A 81 1.39 13.67 -12.98
C GLY A 81 -0.01 13.14 -13.29
N THR A 82 -0.31 12.80 -14.55
CA THR A 82 -1.53 12.05 -14.89
C THR A 82 -1.54 10.70 -14.16
N VAL A 83 -2.69 10.29 -13.65
CA VAL A 83 -2.90 8.91 -13.19
C VAL A 83 -3.69 8.18 -14.26
N LEU A 84 -3.28 6.96 -14.60
CA LEU A 84 -4.00 6.12 -15.55
C LEU A 84 -4.71 4.99 -14.85
N GLU A 85 -5.97 4.77 -15.21
CA GLU A 85 -6.73 3.60 -14.84
C GLU A 85 -6.66 2.58 -15.99
N PHE A 86 -6.01 1.45 -15.73
CA PHE A 86 -6.09 0.29 -16.60
C PHE A 86 -7.20 -0.65 -16.11
N PHE A 87 -8.04 -1.10 -17.04
CA PHE A 87 -9.12 -2.04 -16.77
C PHE A 87 -9.15 -3.12 -17.85
N ALA A 88 -9.23 -4.39 -17.46
CA ALA A 88 -9.50 -5.49 -18.39
C ALA A 88 -10.05 -6.72 -17.65
N ASP A 89 -10.85 -7.52 -18.33
CA ASP A 89 -11.13 -8.89 -17.91
C ASP A 89 -10.04 -9.79 -18.48
N MET A 90 -9.51 -10.69 -17.65
CA MET A 90 -8.45 -11.60 -18.02
C MET A 90 -8.80 -13.03 -17.64
N LYS A 91 -8.32 -13.97 -18.44
CA LYS A 91 -8.45 -15.41 -18.22
C LYS A 91 -7.16 -16.08 -18.68
N CYS A 92 -6.77 -17.16 -18.02
CA CYS A 92 -5.65 -17.97 -18.49
C CYS A 92 -5.95 -19.47 -18.43
N GLU A 93 -5.37 -20.24 -19.34
CA GLU A 93 -5.52 -21.70 -19.39
C GLU A 93 -4.16 -22.38 -19.52
N ASP A 94 -3.92 -23.37 -18.66
CA ASP A 94 -2.69 -24.18 -18.61
C ASP A 94 -1.40 -23.37 -18.71
N VAL A 95 -1.37 -22.19 -18.06
CA VAL A 95 -0.16 -21.34 -18.08
C VAL A 95 0.90 -21.96 -17.20
N LYS A 96 1.96 -22.48 -17.81
CA LYS A 96 3.10 -23.06 -17.09
C LYS A 96 4.20 -22.01 -16.97
N PRO A 97 4.55 -21.58 -15.74
CA PRO A 97 5.63 -20.64 -15.54
C PRO A 97 6.96 -21.18 -16.06
N GLY A 98 7.80 -20.29 -16.59
CA GLY A 98 9.18 -20.61 -16.96
C GLY A 98 10.13 -20.54 -15.76
N GLU A 99 11.43 -20.57 -16.07
CA GLU A 99 12.51 -20.61 -15.07
C GLU A 99 12.52 -19.42 -14.10
N LYS A 100 12.26 -18.21 -14.61
CA LYS A 100 12.32 -16.98 -13.81
C LYS A 100 10.96 -16.64 -13.21
N PRO A 101 10.90 -15.98 -12.04
CA PRO A 101 9.62 -15.63 -11.39
C PRO A 101 8.67 -14.81 -12.29
N TRP A 102 9.24 -14.04 -13.21
CA TRP A 102 8.50 -13.21 -14.16
C TRP A 102 8.15 -13.91 -15.48
N ASN A 103 8.55 -15.18 -15.66
CA ASN A 103 8.23 -15.97 -16.84
C ASN A 103 6.82 -16.56 -16.71
N ARG A 104 5.81 -15.74 -17.00
CA ARG A 104 4.39 -16.02 -16.80
C ARG A 104 3.55 -15.28 -17.84
N ALA A 105 2.25 -15.55 -17.84
CA ALA A 105 1.26 -14.70 -18.50
C ALA A 105 1.17 -13.37 -17.75
N ARG A 106 1.44 -12.25 -18.42
CA ARG A 106 1.54 -10.93 -17.78
C ARG A 106 0.87 -9.85 -18.60
N VAL A 107 0.32 -8.88 -17.89
CA VAL A 107 -0.14 -7.60 -18.46
C VAL A 107 0.58 -6.48 -17.72
N LEU A 108 1.19 -5.58 -18.49
CA LEU A 108 2.08 -4.55 -17.99
C LEU A 108 1.70 -3.18 -18.55
N LEU A 109 1.94 -2.15 -17.77
CA LEU A 109 1.98 -0.76 -18.20
C LEU A 109 3.38 -0.22 -17.90
N VAL A 110 4.23 -0.22 -18.92
CA VAL A 110 5.64 0.17 -18.80
C VAL A 110 5.79 1.63 -19.18
N GLN A 111 6.43 2.42 -18.32
CA GLN A 111 6.74 3.82 -18.61
C GLN A 111 8.16 3.93 -19.19
N ASN A 112 8.36 4.85 -20.12
CA ASN A 112 9.63 5.04 -20.82
C ASN A 112 10.01 6.53 -20.86
N ASP A 113 11.28 6.81 -20.53
CA ASP A 113 11.86 8.16 -20.42
C ASP A 113 12.62 8.60 -21.70
N HIS A 114 12.31 7.99 -22.84
CA HIS A 114 13.05 7.98 -24.12
C HIS A 114 14.38 7.22 -24.14
N LYS A 115 15.04 6.99 -23.00
CA LYS A 115 16.31 6.26 -22.96
C LYS A 115 16.08 4.78 -22.69
N LYS A 116 15.23 4.49 -21.71
CA LYS A 116 14.95 3.12 -21.26
C LYS A 116 13.56 2.99 -20.67
N ASP A 117 13.13 1.74 -20.60
CA ASP A 117 11.98 1.37 -19.79
C ASP A 117 12.30 1.49 -18.30
N ARG A 118 11.34 2.04 -17.55
CA ARG A 118 11.40 2.21 -16.10
C ARG A 118 10.74 1.01 -15.43
N TRP A 119 11.56 0.01 -15.10
CA TRP A 119 11.14 -1.17 -14.33
C TRP A 119 11.18 -0.94 -12.81
N ASP A 120 11.79 0.17 -12.38
CA ASP A 120 11.94 0.63 -11.00
C ASP A 120 10.64 1.19 -10.39
N ILE A 121 9.60 1.41 -11.21
CA ILE A 121 8.31 1.95 -10.79
C ILE A 121 7.18 0.94 -11.05
N PRO A 122 6.00 1.10 -10.42
CA PRO A 122 4.86 0.20 -10.61
C PRO A 122 4.48 0.09 -12.10
N HIS A 123 4.49 -1.15 -12.60
CA HIS A 123 4.27 -1.45 -14.02
C HIS A 123 3.47 -2.74 -14.26
N LEU A 124 3.14 -3.50 -13.21
CA LEU A 124 2.44 -4.79 -13.32
C LEU A 124 0.94 -4.59 -13.11
N VAL A 125 0.13 -5.02 -14.08
CA VAL A 125 -1.33 -5.14 -13.90
C VAL A 125 -1.67 -6.51 -13.33
N ALA A 126 -1.17 -7.57 -13.98
CA ALA A 126 -1.45 -8.95 -13.60
C ALA A 126 -0.28 -9.86 -13.96
N SER A 127 -0.08 -10.91 -13.16
CA SER A 127 0.89 -12.00 -13.38
C SER A 127 0.22 -13.34 -13.07
N LEU A 128 -0.19 -14.07 -14.10
CA LEU A 128 -1.08 -15.22 -14.03
C LEU A 128 -0.32 -16.52 -14.32
N ALA A 129 -0.76 -17.60 -13.67
CA ALA A 129 -0.24 -18.95 -13.86
C ALA A 129 -1.36 -19.98 -13.60
N GLY A 130 -1.23 -21.17 -14.19
CA GLY A 130 -2.23 -22.23 -14.13
C GLY A 130 -3.46 -21.91 -14.99
N THR A 131 -4.62 -22.37 -14.53
CA THR A 131 -5.91 -22.14 -15.17
C THR A 131 -6.77 -21.29 -14.25
N LEU A 132 -7.12 -20.09 -14.71
CA LEU A 132 -7.96 -19.13 -14.00
C LEU A 132 -9.11 -18.73 -14.92
N GLY A 133 -10.32 -18.66 -14.35
CA GLY A 133 -11.50 -18.17 -15.05
C GLY A 133 -11.41 -16.68 -15.37
N TRP A 134 -12.49 -16.13 -15.92
CA TRP A 134 -12.58 -14.70 -16.14
C TRP A 134 -12.61 -13.95 -14.81
N GLU A 135 -11.64 -13.07 -14.62
CA GLU A 135 -11.58 -12.13 -13.50
C GLU A 135 -11.30 -10.72 -14.02
N THR A 136 -11.85 -9.74 -13.31
CA THR A 136 -11.69 -8.32 -13.66
C THR A 136 -10.51 -7.71 -12.91
N TYR A 137 -9.58 -7.13 -13.66
CA TYR A 137 -8.40 -6.46 -13.14
C TYR A 137 -8.51 -4.96 -13.35
N ARG A 138 -8.34 -4.20 -12.26
CA ARG A 138 -8.39 -2.73 -12.24
C ARG A 138 -7.18 -2.21 -11.47
N VAL A 139 -6.32 -1.44 -12.13
CA VAL A 139 -5.08 -0.92 -11.52
C VAL A 139 -4.86 0.54 -11.91
N PHE A 140 -4.38 1.33 -10.96
CA PHE A 140 -4.08 2.75 -11.14
C PHE A 140 -2.56 2.98 -11.19
N PHE A 141 -2.09 3.68 -12.21
CA PHE A 141 -0.69 3.96 -12.45
C PHE A 141 -0.43 5.46 -12.41
N PRO A 142 0.28 5.98 -11.39
CA PRO A 142 0.79 7.34 -11.44
C PRO A 142 1.89 7.43 -12.50
N ILE A 143 1.76 8.38 -13.42
CA ILE A 143 2.75 8.62 -14.47
C ILE A 143 3.86 9.50 -13.91
N HIS A 144 5.08 8.97 -13.94
CA HIS A 144 6.26 9.67 -13.48
C HIS A 144 6.47 10.94 -14.32
N PRO A 145 6.89 12.08 -13.74
CA PRO A 145 7.01 13.34 -14.50
C PRO A 145 7.96 13.30 -15.70
N GLU A 146 8.96 12.41 -15.64
CA GLU A 146 9.93 12.19 -16.73
C GLU A 146 9.42 11.24 -17.81
N THR A 147 8.27 10.61 -17.63
CA THR A 147 7.69 9.68 -18.61
C THR A 147 7.27 10.42 -19.86
N LYS A 148 7.65 9.87 -21.01
CA LYS A 148 7.34 10.45 -22.33
C LYS A 148 6.46 9.54 -23.17
N LYS A 149 6.61 8.24 -22.95
CA LYS A 149 5.80 7.20 -23.58
C LYS A 149 5.42 6.16 -22.55
N ILE A 150 4.26 5.56 -22.75
CA ILE A 150 3.88 4.35 -22.05
C ILE A 150 3.63 3.23 -23.04
N ARG A 151 3.80 2.00 -22.59
CA ARG A 151 3.50 0.80 -23.34
C ARG A 151 2.60 -0.09 -22.52
N VAL A 152 1.41 -0.35 -23.04
CA VAL A 152 0.54 -1.40 -22.53
C VAL A 152 0.95 -2.69 -23.22
N ILE A 153 1.38 -3.69 -22.45
CA ILE A 153 1.95 -4.93 -22.97
C ILE A 153 1.15 -6.10 -22.43
N ALA A 154 0.66 -6.97 -23.31
CA ALA A 154 0.18 -8.30 -22.95
C ALA A 154 1.21 -9.32 -23.44
N GLN A 155 1.63 -10.24 -22.58
CA GLN A 155 2.68 -11.19 -22.94
C GLN A 155 2.54 -12.56 -22.25
N LEU A 156 2.95 -13.60 -22.98
CA LEU A 156 3.42 -14.86 -22.43
C LEU A 156 4.96 -14.80 -22.43
N SER A 157 5.56 -14.58 -21.26
CA SER A 157 7.01 -14.41 -21.13
C SER A 157 7.67 -15.77 -20.90
N GLN A 158 8.22 -16.39 -21.94
CA GLN A 158 8.92 -17.69 -21.82
C GLN A 158 8.10 -18.69 -20.99
N SER A 159 6.83 -18.79 -21.34
CA SER A 159 5.81 -19.56 -20.63
C SER A 159 4.84 -20.12 -21.64
N THR A 160 4.35 -21.33 -21.41
CA THR A 160 3.34 -21.95 -22.27
C THR A 160 1.93 -21.62 -21.78
N GLY A 161 0.92 -21.93 -22.58
CA GLY A 161 -0.49 -21.81 -22.24
C GLY A 161 -1.20 -20.73 -23.06
N LEU A 162 -2.38 -20.35 -22.59
CA LEU A 162 -3.25 -19.34 -23.20
C LEU A 162 -3.49 -18.19 -22.22
N LEU A 163 -3.38 -16.96 -22.72
CA LEU A 163 -3.81 -15.74 -22.03
C LEU A 163 -4.85 -15.04 -22.90
N GLU A 164 -6.05 -14.82 -22.35
CA GLU A 164 -7.12 -14.09 -23.00
C GLU A 164 -7.42 -12.80 -22.21
N LEU A 165 -7.61 -11.70 -22.94
CA LEU A 165 -8.03 -10.42 -22.39
C LEU A 165 -9.25 -9.93 -23.17
N LYS A 166 -10.20 -9.29 -22.49
CA LYS A 166 -11.31 -8.57 -23.12
C LYS A 166 -11.67 -7.31 -22.34
N HIS A 167 -12.44 -6.43 -22.97
CA HIS A 167 -12.86 -5.14 -22.39
C HIS A 167 -11.68 -4.30 -21.90
N ILE A 168 -10.59 -4.29 -22.66
CA ILE A 168 -9.35 -3.61 -22.32
C ILE A 168 -9.57 -2.11 -22.50
N ARG A 169 -9.34 -1.34 -21.44
CA ARG A 169 -9.53 0.12 -21.41
C ARG A 169 -8.39 0.78 -20.68
N LEU A 170 -8.01 1.98 -21.12
CA LEU A 170 -7.06 2.81 -20.41
C LEU A 170 -7.55 4.27 -20.38
N TYR A 171 -7.95 4.75 -19.20
CA TYR A 171 -8.45 6.12 -19.04
C TYR A 171 -7.45 6.97 -18.26
N PRO A 172 -7.27 8.25 -18.63
CA PRO A 172 -6.73 9.23 -17.70
C PRO A 172 -7.77 9.51 -16.61
N VAL A 173 -7.30 9.52 -15.38
CA VAL A 173 -8.12 9.76 -14.20
C VAL A 173 -7.47 10.82 -13.31
N SER A 174 -8.30 11.50 -12.54
CA SER A 174 -7.86 12.39 -11.47
C SER A 174 -8.56 12.02 -10.17
N GLN A 175 -7.98 12.41 -9.05
CA GLN A 175 -8.58 12.15 -7.76
C GLN A 175 -9.90 12.93 -7.66
N ALA A 176 -11.01 12.23 -7.42
CA ALA A 176 -12.31 12.85 -7.37
C ALA A 176 -12.35 13.88 -6.22
N ARG A 177 -12.79 15.10 -6.52
CA ARG A 177 -12.82 16.20 -5.53
C ARG A 177 -13.59 15.81 -4.26
N VAL A 178 -14.72 15.12 -4.43
CA VAL A 178 -15.54 14.64 -3.31
C VAL A 178 -14.78 13.66 -2.43
N TYR A 179 -14.03 12.72 -3.02
CA TYR A 179 -13.20 11.78 -2.28
C TYR A 179 -12.13 12.50 -1.46
N THR A 180 -11.45 13.49 -2.05
CA THR A 180 -10.42 14.28 -1.34
C THR A 180 -11.00 14.96 -0.10
N TRP A 181 -12.16 15.62 -0.21
CA TRP A 181 -12.82 16.24 0.95
C TRP A 181 -13.20 15.24 2.03
N ILE A 182 -13.76 14.08 1.65
CA ILE A 182 -14.15 13.06 2.63
C ILE A 182 -12.91 12.47 3.31
N ARG A 183 -11.86 12.15 2.53
CA ARG A 183 -10.57 11.64 3.01
C ARG A 183 -9.97 12.60 4.03
N ASP A 184 -9.82 13.87 3.67
CA ASP A 184 -9.19 14.88 4.52
C ASP A 184 -10.03 15.14 5.79
N GLY A 185 -11.36 15.14 5.66
CA GLY A 185 -12.28 15.22 6.79
C GLY A 185 -12.15 14.03 7.75
N LEU A 186 -12.06 12.80 7.24
CA LEU A 186 -11.86 11.60 8.06
C LEU A 186 -10.48 11.58 8.73
N LEU A 187 -9.42 11.97 8.02
CA LEU A 187 -8.08 12.08 8.60
C LEU A 187 -8.03 13.13 9.72
N PHE A 188 -8.71 14.26 9.53
CA PHE A 188 -8.87 15.27 10.58
C PHE A 188 -9.62 14.69 11.80
N LEU A 189 -10.71 13.96 11.59
CA LEU A 189 -11.47 13.32 12.66
C LEU A 189 -10.66 12.26 13.41
N TRP A 190 -9.87 11.44 12.71
CA TRP A 190 -8.95 10.48 13.33
C TRP A 190 -7.88 11.18 14.18
N THR A 191 -7.31 12.26 13.67
CA THR A 191 -6.34 13.07 14.40
C THR A 191 -6.98 13.67 15.67
N ALA A 192 -8.16 14.27 15.55
CA ALA A 192 -8.92 14.80 16.68
C ALA A 192 -9.26 13.71 17.70
N PHE A 193 -9.64 12.51 17.24
CA PHE A 193 -9.90 11.36 18.11
C PHE A 193 -8.65 10.91 18.87
N SER A 194 -7.48 10.85 18.23
CA SER A 194 -6.22 10.54 18.92
C SER A 194 -5.90 11.55 20.02
N PHE A 195 -6.13 12.84 19.78
CA PHE A 195 -5.99 13.87 20.84
C PHE A 195 -7.05 13.73 21.94
N LEU A 196 -8.29 13.36 21.60
CA LEU A 196 -9.35 13.08 22.57
C LEU A 196 -8.98 11.91 23.48
N LEU A 197 -8.39 10.84 22.94
CA LEU A 197 -7.95 9.66 23.69
C LEU A 197 -6.97 10.01 24.80
N ILE A 198 -6.02 10.91 24.53
CA ILE A 198 -5.04 11.38 25.52
C ILE A 198 -5.50 12.65 26.27
N GLY A 199 -6.66 13.20 25.93
CA GLY A 199 -7.19 14.47 26.46
C GLY A 199 -7.23 14.54 27.98
N SER A 200 -7.60 13.45 28.65
CA SER A 200 -7.62 13.36 30.12
C SER A 200 -6.25 13.57 30.76
N CYS A 201 -5.16 13.25 30.05
CA CYS A 201 -3.80 13.40 30.54
C CYS A 201 -3.34 14.87 30.62
N PHE A 202 -3.96 15.78 29.86
CA PHE A 202 -3.66 17.20 29.90
C PHE A 202 -4.31 17.93 31.07
N VAL A 203 -5.41 17.40 31.59
CA VAL A 203 -6.16 18.01 32.70
C VAL A 203 -5.59 17.57 34.06
N MET A 204 -4.91 16.42 34.14
CA MET A 204 -4.34 15.89 35.38
C MET A 204 -3.06 16.63 35.83
N GLY A 205 -3.19 17.61 36.74
CA GLY A 205 -2.16 18.17 37.63
C GLY A 205 -0.95 18.88 37.00
N GLN A 206 -0.58 20.08 37.49
CA GLN A 206 0.51 20.90 36.91
C GLN A 206 1.92 20.28 36.95
N LYS A 207 2.20 19.31 37.83
CA LYS A 207 3.57 18.80 38.09
C LYS A 207 4.13 17.81 37.06
N ARG A 208 3.48 17.60 35.90
CA ARG A 208 3.86 16.56 34.91
C ARG A 208 4.07 17.11 33.49
N MET A 209 4.47 18.37 33.35
CA MET A 209 4.63 19.02 32.04
C MET A 209 5.60 18.29 31.10
N VAL A 210 6.72 17.79 31.60
CA VAL A 210 7.68 17.02 30.78
C VAL A 210 7.04 15.76 30.21
N LEU A 211 6.31 14.98 31.03
CA LEU A 211 5.61 13.78 30.56
C LEU A 211 4.53 14.10 29.54
N ARG A 212 3.84 15.24 29.67
CA ARG A 212 2.85 15.70 28.67
C ARG A 212 3.49 16.00 27.33
N VAL A 213 4.62 16.72 27.34
CA VAL A 213 5.37 17.02 26.12
C VAL A 213 5.86 15.73 25.47
N LEU A 214 6.39 14.79 26.26
CA LEU A 214 6.83 13.48 25.76
C LEU A 214 5.68 12.63 25.20
N LEU A 215 4.51 12.66 25.85
CA LEU A 215 3.32 11.96 25.38
C LEU A 215 2.85 12.52 24.03
N VAL A 216 2.80 13.85 23.90
CA VAL A 216 2.45 14.53 22.65
C VAL A 216 3.46 14.23 21.57
N SER A 217 4.76 14.30 21.86
CA SER A 217 5.78 14.00 20.87
C SER A 217 5.73 12.55 20.41
N ALA A 218 5.49 11.60 21.32
CA ALA A 218 5.30 10.20 20.97
C ALA A 218 4.04 10.00 20.10
N LEU A 219 2.93 10.66 20.44
CA LEU A 219 1.72 10.60 19.62
C LEU A 219 1.94 11.18 18.22
N ILE A 220 2.60 12.35 18.12
CA ILE A 220 2.93 12.96 16.83
C ILE A 220 3.84 12.04 16.02
N ALA A 221 4.85 11.42 16.64
CA ALA A 221 5.73 10.47 15.97
C ALA A 221 4.96 9.25 15.42
N ILE A 222 4.05 8.69 16.21
CA ILE A 222 3.18 7.57 15.79
C ILE A 222 2.29 8.00 14.63
N VAL A 223 1.56 9.12 14.77
CA VAL A 223 0.66 9.62 13.73
C VAL A 223 1.45 9.93 12.47
N PHE A 224 2.58 10.63 12.56
CA PHE A 224 3.40 10.95 11.39
C PHE A 224 3.97 9.69 10.72
N GLY A 225 4.52 8.73 11.49
CA GLY A 225 5.07 7.50 10.94
C GLY A 225 4.04 6.60 10.25
N THR A 226 2.84 6.53 10.83
CA THR A 226 1.73 5.73 10.29
C THR A 226 1.03 6.43 9.13
N THR A 227 0.98 7.76 9.13
CA THR A 227 0.29 8.55 8.09
C THR A 227 1.17 9.01 6.93
N MET A 228 2.48 8.78 7.01
CA MET A 228 3.41 9.09 5.92
C MET A 228 3.08 8.29 4.65
N PRO A 229 2.99 8.93 3.46
CA PRO A 229 2.79 8.23 2.19
C PRO A 229 3.82 7.13 1.96
N GLY A 230 3.40 6.05 1.28
CA GLY A 230 4.24 4.86 1.08
C GLY A 230 5.62 5.17 0.47
N GLU A 231 5.66 6.00 -0.58
CA GLU A 231 6.90 6.41 -1.25
C GLU A 231 7.86 7.13 -0.29
N MET A 232 7.35 8.12 0.46
CA MET A 232 8.17 8.86 1.42
C MET A 232 8.67 7.95 2.55
N ARG A 233 7.85 7.00 3.03
CA ARG A 233 8.30 5.99 4.00
C ARG A 233 9.44 5.15 3.45
N THR A 234 9.34 4.69 2.20
CA THR A 234 10.41 3.88 1.61
C THR A 234 11.71 4.66 1.47
N LEU A 235 11.65 5.95 1.12
CA LEU A 235 12.83 6.83 1.10
C LEU A 235 13.46 6.94 2.49
N VAL A 236 12.67 7.30 3.51
CA VAL A 236 13.17 7.44 4.89
C VAL A 236 13.73 6.12 5.43
N LEU A 237 13.06 4.99 5.18
CA LEU A 237 13.55 3.68 5.61
C LEU A 237 14.86 3.31 4.92
N ASN A 238 14.99 3.58 3.62
CA ASN A 238 16.21 3.30 2.88
C ASN A 238 17.37 4.17 3.40
N ASP A 239 17.12 5.46 3.62
CA ASP A 239 18.11 6.35 4.23
C ASP A 239 18.56 5.78 5.58
N ILE A 240 17.65 5.49 6.51
CA ILE A 240 18.00 4.93 7.82
C ILE A 240 18.78 3.61 7.68
N LYS A 241 18.39 2.73 6.76
CA LYS A 241 19.11 1.47 6.50
C LYS A 241 20.56 1.73 6.06
N THR A 242 20.81 2.72 5.21
CA THR A 242 22.17 3.08 4.79
C THR A 242 23.01 3.66 5.94
N TRP A 243 22.40 4.38 6.88
CA TRP A 243 23.08 4.84 8.10
C TRP A 243 23.43 3.70 9.05
N VAL A 244 22.52 2.72 9.21
CA VAL A 244 22.70 1.60 10.14
C VAL A 244 23.65 0.54 9.58
N ASN A 245 23.60 0.28 8.27
CA ASN A 245 24.45 -0.69 7.57
C ASN A 245 25.02 -0.07 6.28
N PRO A 246 26.15 0.65 6.37
CA PRO A 246 26.73 1.34 5.22
C PRO A 246 27.35 0.43 4.15
N GLU A 247 27.49 -0.89 4.38
CA GLU A 247 27.99 -1.83 3.37
C GLU A 247 27.04 -3.02 3.12
N PRO A 248 26.54 -3.20 1.88
CA PRO A 248 26.04 -4.50 1.45
C PRO A 248 27.25 -5.38 1.15
N HIS A 249 27.70 -6.20 2.11
CA HIS A 249 28.70 -7.23 1.81
C HIS A 249 28.12 -8.22 0.78
N PRO A 250 28.77 -8.40 -0.39
CA PRO A 250 28.29 -9.32 -1.41
C PRO A 250 28.56 -10.75 -0.93
N GLY A 251 27.52 -11.46 -0.50
CA GLY A 251 27.60 -12.91 -0.24
C GLY A 251 26.92 -13.42 1.02
N ASN A 252 26.51 -12.56 1.96
CA ASN A 252 25.70 -13.00 3.10
C ASN A 252 24.22 -12.78 2.79
N SER A 253 23.56 -13.81 2.26
CA SER A 253 22.12 -13.97 2.42
C SER A 253 21.81 -14.33 3.87
N SER A 254 22.11 -13.42 4.80
CA SER A 254 21.49 -13.46 6.12
C SER A 254 19.99 -13.26 5.91
N PRO A 255 19.14 -14.10 6.51
CA PRO A 255 17.70 -13.91 6.42
C PRO A 255 17.38 -12.49 6.87
N ASP A 256 16.58 -11.80 6.06
CA ASP A 256 16.11 -10.41 6.17
C ASP A 256 15.24 -10.24 7.45
N GLN A 257 15.82 -10.51 8.63
CA GLN A 257 15.08 -10.95 9.82
C GLN A 257 14.42 -9.81 10.60
N TRP A 258 14.86 -8.57 10.38
CA TRP A 258 14.47 -7.44 11.19
C TRP A 258 13.93 -6.35 10.28
N ASP A 259 12.63 -6.43 10.00
CA ASP A 259 11.90 -5.36 9.36
C ASP A 259 11.94 -4.13 10.29
N LEU A 260 12.86 -3.21 9.98
CA LEU A 260 13.12 -2.00 10.76
C LEU A 260 11.83 -1.21 11.02
N SER A 261 10.87 -1.27 10.09
CA SER A 261 9.59 -0.63 10.29
C SER A 261 8.82 -1.24 11.46
N LYS A 262 8.77 -2.57 11.57
CA LYS A 262 8.06 -3.27 12.65
C LYS A 262 8.67 -2.99 14.02
N ILE A 263 10.00 -2.89 14.08
CA ILE A 263 10.71 -2.51 15.31
C ILE A 263 10.34 -1.08 15.71
N GLY A 264 10.36 -0.15 14.76
CA GLY A 264 9.99 1.24 15.02
C GLY A 264 8.58 1.36 15.62
N HIS A 265 7.61 0.71 14.98
CA HIS A 265 6.23 0.59 15.45
C HIS A 265 6.14 0.07 16.90
N PHE A 266 6.73 -1.09 17.16
CA PHE A 266 6.79 -1.67 18.51
C PHE A 266 7.40 -0.70 19.54
N CYS A 267 8.56 -0.11 19.24
CA CYS A 267 9.28 0.77 20.15
C CYS A 267 8.51 2.06 20.45
N PHE A 268 7.91 2.71 19.45
CA PHE A 268 7.14 3.94 19.67
C PHE A 268 5.91 3.68 20.53
N PHE A 269 5.18 2.59 20.27
CA PHE A 269 4.04 2.22 21.10
C PHE A 269 4.47 1.80 22.52
N ALA A 270 5.61 1.13 22.70
CA ALA A 270 6.15 0.81 24.03
C ALA A 270 6.47 2.05 24.85
N VAL A 271 7.14 3.04 24.25
CA VAL A 271 7.40 4.33 24.90
C VAL A 271 6.09 5.05 25.23
N PHE A 272 5.13 5.05 24.30
CA PHE A 272 3.83 5.67 24.50
C PHE A 272 3.05 5.01 25.67
N GLY A 273 2.99 3.69 25.72
CA GLY A 273 2.34 2.93 26.80
C GLY A 273 2.99 3.16 28.16
N LEU A 274 4.32 3.24 28.21
CA LEU A 274 5.08 3.59 29.42
C LEU A 274 4.70 4.98 29.94
N ILE A 275 4.76 6.00 29.08
CA ILE A 275 4.45 7.39 29.45
C ILE A 275 2.98 7.50 29.90
N LEU A 276 2.07 6.89 29.16
CA LEU A 276 0.64 6.91 29.47
C LEU A 276 0.36 6.28 30.85
N CYS A 277 1.02 5.16 31.16
CA CYS A 277 0.89 4.50 32.46
C CYS A 277 1.45 5.36 33.61
N LEU A 278 2.60 6.01 33.41
CA LEU A 278 3.16 6.96 34.38
C LEU A 278 2.23 8.16 34.61
N MET A 279 1.56 8.63 33.56
CA MET A 279 0.61 9.74 33.64
C MET A 279 -0.71 9.38 34.33
N MET A 280 -1.13 8.11 34.26
CA MET A 280 -2.41 7.62 34.77
C MET A 280 -2.24 6.54 35.86
N PRO A 281 -1.53 6.82 36.99
CA PRO A 281 -1.17 5.79 37.97
C PRO A 281 -2.40 5.19 38.68
N MET A 282 -3.42 6.02 38.92
CA MET A 282 -4.66 5.64 39.61
C MET A 282 -5.67 4.94 38.70
N VAL A 283 -5.42 4.88 37.39
CA VAL A 283 -6.31 4.23 36.43
C VAL A 283 -5.94 2.76 36.31
N ALA A 284 -6.94 1.88 36.20
CA ALA A 284 -6.71 0.45 36.04
C ALA A 284 -5.91 0.16 34.74
N ALA A 285 -4.92 -0.72 34.81
CA ALA A 285 -4.07 -1.06 33.67
C ALA A 285 -4.88 -1.51 32.45
N PHE A 286 -5.97 -2.23 32.66
CA PHE A 286 -6.90 -2.65 31.60
C PHE A 286 -7.48 -1.46 30.80
N GLN A 287 -7.80 -0.34 31.45
CA GLN A 287 -8.29 0.84 30.73
C GLN A 287 -7.20 1.48 29.87
N VAL A 288 -5.95 1.50 30.37
CA VAL A 288 -4.79 1.97 29.60
C VAL A 288 -4.53 1.07 28.39
N MET A 289 -4.65 -0.25 28.56
CA MET A 289 -4.56 -1.22 27.44
C MET A 289 -5.63 -0.96 26.39
N ILE A 290 -6.88 -0.65 26.78
CA ILE A 290 -7.93 -0.31 25.82
C ILE A 290 -7.56 0.97 25.03
N ILE A 291 -6.99 1.99 25.68
CA ILE A 291 -6.53 3.20 24.97
C ILE A 291 -5.47 2.85 23.92
N ILE A 292 -4.51 1.98 24.26
CA ILE A 292 -3.50 1.48 23.30
C ILE A 292 -4.17 0.77 22.11
N LEU A 293 -5.13 -0.13 22.37
CA LEU A 293 -5.84 -0.84 21.31
C LEU A 293 -6.63 0.10 20.40
N LEU A 294 -7.29 1.11 20.96
CA LEU A 294 -8.02 2.12 20.19
C LEU A 294 -7.08 2.98 19.34
N LEU A 295 -5.89 3.32 19.86
CA LEU A 295 -4.89 4.07 19.10
C LEU A 295 -4.30 3.21 17.96
N ALA A 296 -3.84 1.99 18.26
CA ALA A 296 -3.27 1.07 17.27
C ALA A 296 -4.29 0.71 16.17
N GLY A 297 -5.52 0.39 16.57
CA GLY A 297 -6.59 0.14 15.60
C GLY A 297 -6.94 1.38 14.78
N GLY A 298 -6.82 2.57 15.39
CA GLY A 298 -7.13 3.84 14.74
C GLY A 298 -6.09 4.22 13.71
N THR A 299 -4.80 4.06 14.03
CA THR A 299 -3.70 4.30 13.10
C THR A 299 -3.73 3.34 11.92
N GLU A 300 -4.01 2.06 12.14
CA GLU A 300 -4.18 1.10 11.05
C GLU A 300 -5.42 1.40 10.19
N THR A 301 -6.56 1.73 10.82
CA THR A 301 -7.76 2.07 10.04
C THR A 301 -7.59 3.35 9.23
N ALA A 302 -6.88 4.35 9.76
CA ALA A 302 -6.58 5.58 9.03
C ALA A 302 -5.73 5.32 7.77
N GLN A 303 -4.93 4.24 7.72
CA GLN A 303 -4.11 3.92 6.53
C GLN A 303 -4.95 3.57 5.28
N PHE A 304 -6.22 3.18 5.42
CA PHE A 304 -7.13 3.04 4.26
C PHE A 304 -7.29 4.34 3.44
N LEU A 305 -6.98 5.48 4.06
CA LEU A 305 -7.10 6.81 3.47
C LEU A 305 -5.76 7.32 2.92
N ILE A 306 -4.69 6.52 2.99
CA ILE A 306 -3.32 6.97 2.76
C ILE A 306 -2.70 6.23 1.58
N ASP A 307 -2.10 7.01 0.70
CA ASP A 307 -1.61 6.52 -0.58
C ASP A 307 -0.38 5.63 -0.42
N GLY A 308 -0.42 4.46 -1.06
CA GLY A 308 0.65 3.46 -0.98
C GLY A 308 0.75 2.77 0.37
N ARG A 309 -0.26 2.91 1.25
CA ARG A 309 -0.38 2.14 2.49
C ARG A 309 -1.47 1.09 2.35
N THR A 310 -1.20 -0.06 2.94
CA THR A 310 -2.16 -1.15 3.09
C THR A 310 -2.23 -1.47 4.57
N PRO A 311 -3.42 -1.37 5.21
CA PRO A 311 -3.55 -1.72 6.60
C PRO A 311 -3.22 -3.20 6.77
N LEU A 312 -2.38 -3.50 7.76
CA LEU A 312 -1.94 -4.86 8.03
C LEU A 312 -2.35 -5.22 9.46
N LEU A 313 -3.12 -6.30 9.59
CA LEU A 313 -3.50 -6.81 10.90
C LEU A 313 -2.27 -7.14 11.76
N GLY A 314 -1.15 -7.52 11.13
CA GLY A 314 0.13 -7.71 11.80
C GLY A 314 0.66 -6.44 12.48
N ASP A 315 0.54 -5.28 11.84
CA ASP A 315 1.04 -4.01 12.37
C ASP A 315 0.21 -3.56 13.59
N PHE A 316 -1.12 -3.76 13.55
CA PHE A 316 -2.00 -3.59 14.71
C PHE A 316 -1.52 -4.39 15.94
N PHE A 317 -1.19 -5.67 15.76
CA PHE A 317 -0.74 -6.52 16.86
C PHE A 317 0.63 -6.12 17.39
N ILE A 318 1.54 -5.68 16.51
CA ILE A 318 2.87 -5.21 16.88
C ILE A 318 2.77 -3.93 17.70
N ASP A 319 1.94 -2.97 17.28
CA ASP A 319 1.66 -1.73 17.98
C ASP A 319 1.04 -2.01 19.36
N ALA A 320 0.03 -2.89 19.43
CA ALA A 320 -0.60 -3.29 20.68
C ALA A 320 0.40 -3.98 21.63
N ALA A 321 1.21 -4.90 21.11
CA ALA A 321 2.23 -5.60 21.90
C ALA A 321 3.25 -4.63 22.49
N GLY A 322 3.75 -3.68 21.68
CA GLY A 322 4.65 -2.62 22.14
C GLY A 322 4.03 -1.85 23.31
N GLY A 323 2.82 -1.31 23.12
CA GLY A 323 2.13 -0.56 24.17
C GLY A 323 1.90 -1.37 25.45
N PHE A 324 1.54 -2.65 25.33
CA PHE A 324 1.37 -3.52 26.50
C PHE A 324 2.69 -3.80 27.22
N SER A 325 3.79 -4.00 26.51
CA SER A 325 5.12 -4.13 27.11
C SER A 325 5.49 -2.87 27.91
N GLY A 326 5.23 -1.68 27.36
CA GLY A 326 5.45 -0.41 28.06
C GLY A 326 4.64 -0.29 29.37
N ILE A 327 3.37 -0.72 29.34
CA ILE A 327 2.50 -0.74 30.54
C ILE A 327 3.03 -1.74 31.57
N MET A 328 3.40 -2.95 31.15
CA MET A 328 3.89 -4.01 32.04
C MET A 328 5.18 -3.60 32.74
N LEU A 329 6.10 -2.92 32.05
CA LEU A 329 7.34 -2.44 32.67
C LEU A 329 7.08 -1.55 33.89
N ILE A 330 6.09 -0.64 33.81
CA ILE A 330 5.75 0.26 34.92
C ILE A 330 4.94 -0.43 36.02
N ARG A 331 4.02 -1.33 35.64
CA ARG A 331 3.13 -1.99 36.61
C ARG A 331 3.77 -3.14 37.37
N SER A 332 4.80 -3.76 36.80
CA SER A 332 5.54 -4.87 37.43
C SER A 332 6.68 -4.39 38.32
N THR A 333 7.14 -3.13 38.18
CA THR A 333 8.09 -2.54 39.12
C THR A 333 7.37 -2.08 40.39
N PRO A 334 7.72 -2.60 41.58
CA PRO A 334 7.22 -2.05 42.83
C PRO A 334 7.71 -0.60 42.92
N MET A 335 6.81 0.36 42.78
CA MET A 335 7.13 1.74 43.12
C MET A 335 7.32 1.78 44.64
N ASN A 336 8.57 1.77 45.09
CA ASN A 336 8.90 2.09 46.47
C ASN A 336 8.32 3.47 46.75
N ASN A 337 7.28 3.51 47.59
CA ASN A 337 6.70 4.75 48.10
C ASN A 337 7.81 5.50 48.85
N GLN A 338 8.28 6.60 48.26
CA GLN A 338 8.99 7.66 48.98
C GLN A 338 8.07 8.86 49.11
#